data_AF-A0A0C2L7H3-F1
#
_entry.id   AF-A0A0C2L7H3-F1
#
_cell.length_a   1.000
_cell.length_b   1.000
_cell.length_c   1.000
_cell.angle_alpha   90.00
_cell.angle_beta   90.00
_cell.angle_gamma   90.00
#
_symmetry.space_group_name_H-M   'P 1'
#
loop_
_entity.id
_entity.type
_entity.pdbx_description
1 polymer ?
#
loop_
_entity_poly.entity_id
_entity_poly.type
_entity_poly.pdbx_seq_one_letter_code
_entity_poly.pdbx_strand_id
1 'polypeptide(L)' 'QTNGFDCGLWVLAQIAAVLRGFDITGLQEGDMASFRQYLRIQVLRIPVITV' A
#
# COMPACT_ATOMS: atom_id res chain seq x y z
N GLN A 1 3.08 0.74 13.86
CA GLN A 1 4.02 1.72 13.30
C GLN A 1 4.81 2.35 14.42
N THR A 2 6.12 2.32 14.32
CA THR A 2 7.03 2.98 15.28
C THR A 2 7.75 4.18 14.67
N ASN A 3 7.93 4.22 13.35
CA ASN A 3 8.44 5.39 12.64
C ASN A 3 7.37 6.48 12.42
N GLY A 4 7.78 7.74 12.17
CA GLY A 4 6.86 8.87 12.03
C GLY A 4 6.26 9.11 10.64
N PHE A 5 6.60 8.30 9.63
CA PHE A 5 6.37 8.67 8.21
C PHE A 5 5.66 7.61 7.37
N ASP A 6 5.49 6.38 7.86
CA ASP A 6 4.81 5.30 7.13
C ASP A 6 3.29 5.21 7.41
N CYS A 7 2.69 6.13 8.15
CA CYS A 7 1.26 6.06 8.51
C CYS A 7 0.35 6.00 7.29
N GLY A 8 0.65 6.77 6.25
CA GLY A 8 -0.07 6.68 4.98
C GLY A 8 0.04 5.30 4.34
N LEU A 9 1.21 4.64 4.43
CA LEU A 9 1.38 3.28 3.88
C LEU A 9 0.56 2.25 4.65
N TRP A 10 0.49 2.36 5.98
CA TRP A 10 -0.34 1.46 6.79
C TRP A 10 -1.83 1.59 6.44
N VAL A 11 -2.32 2.81 6.25
CA VAL A 11 -3.70 3.06 5.82
C VAL A 11 -3.95 2.43 4.44
N LEU A 12 -3.05 2.66 3.48
CA LEU A 12 -3.17 2.09 2.13
C LEU A 12 -3.10 0.57 2.12
N ALA A 13 -2.26 -0.02 2.98
CA ALA A 13 -2.18 -1.47 3.14
C ALA A 13 -3.50 -2.02 3.67
N GLN A 14 -4.10 -1.39 4.68
CA GLN A 14 -5.37 -1.81 5.25
C GLN A 14 -6.51 -1.69 4.23
N ILE A 15 -6.58 -0.59 3.48
CA ILE A 15 -7.54 -0.43 2.38
C ILE A 15 -7.37 -1.56 1.36
N ALA A 16 -6.13 -1.85 0.95
CA ALA A 16 -5.86 -2.91 -0.02
C ALA A 16 -6.23 -4.32 0.49
N ALA A 17 -6.08 -4.59 1.80
CA ALA A 17 -6.51 -5.84 2.42
C ALA A 17 -8.04 -5.99 2.39
N VAL A 18 -8.76 -4.95 2.82
CA VAL A 18 -10.23 -4.92 2.82
C VAL A 18 -10.79 -5.11 1.42
N LEU A 19 -10.24 -4.41 0.42
CA LEU A 19 -10.66 -4.55 -0.97
C LEU A 19 -10.41 -5.96 -1.55
N ARG A 20 -9.51 -6.74 -0.96
CA ARG A 20 -9.24 -8.13 -1.32
C ARG A 20 -10.02 -9.15 -0.48
N GLY A 21 -10.88 -8.70 0.43
CA GLY A 21 -11.68 -9.56 1.31
C GLY A 21 -10.94 -10.04 2.55
N PHE A 22 -9.86 -9.38 2.95
CA PHE A 22 -9.14 -9.68 4.19
C PHE A 22 -9.42 -8.62 5.27
N ASP A 23 -9.51 -9.05 6.52
CA ASP A 23 -9.71 -8.15 7.66
C ASP A 23 -8.45 -7.36 8.02
N ILE A 24 -7.26 -7.94 7.83
CA ILE A 24 -5.97 -7.34 8.17
C ILE A 24 -4.92 -7.60 7.08
N THR A 25 -3.87 -6.77 7.05
CA THR A 25 -2.84 -6.80 6.00
C THR A 25 -1.81 -7.91 6.15
N GLY A 26 -1.56 -8.38 7.38
CA GLY A 26 -0.47 -9.29 7.72
C GLY A 26 0.94 -8.70 7.59
N LEU A 27 1.08 -7.42 7.20
CA LEU A 27 2.37 -6.77 7.00
C LEU A 27 3.00 -6.33 8.34
N GLN A 28 4.32 -6.34 8.38
CA GLN A 28 5.14 -5.80 9.45
C GLN A 28 5.85 -4.51 9.01
N GLU A 29 6.46 -3.79 9.94
CA GLU A 29 7.13 -2.52 9.64
C GLU A 29 8.29 -2.68 8.65
N GLY A 30 9.01 -3.80 8.71
CA GLY A 30 10.05 -4.14 7.73
C GLY A 30 9.53 -4.31 6.29
N ASP A 31 8.23 -4.58 6.12
CA ASP A 31 7.61 -4.78 4.81
C ASP A 31 7.20 -3.46 4.14
N MET A 32 7.19 -2.34 4.88
CA MET A 32 6.66 -1.05 4.37
C MET A 32 7.45 -0.54 3.16
N ALA A 33 8.76 -0.78 3.10
CA ALA A 33 9.58 -0.42 1.96
C ALA A 33 9.15 -1.19 0.69
N SER A 34 8.94 -2.50 0.82
CA SER A 34 8.46 -3.37 -0.27
C SER A 34 7.04 -3.01 -0.69
N PHE A 35 6.15 -2.72 0.27
CA PHE A 35 4.79 -2.30 0.00
C PHE A 35 4.72 -0.94 -0.73
N ARG A 36 5.58 0.01 -0.35
CA ARG A 36 5.74 1.30 -1.07
C ARG A 36 6.13 1.08 -2.53
N GLN A 37 7.09 0.18 -2.78
CA GLN A 37 7.51 -0.13 -4.14
C GLN A 37 6.40 -0.84 -4.93
N TYR A 38 5.66 -1.74 -4.29
CA TYR A 38 4.49 -2.38 -4.88
C TYR A 38 3.45 -1.34 -5.33
N LEU A 39 3.08 -0.38 -4.45
CA LEU A 39 2.14 0.69 -4.79
C LEU A 39 2.64 1.54 -5.97
N ARG A 40 3.91 1.91 -5.98
CA ARG A 40 4.52 2.66 -7.10
C ARG A 40 4.35 1.92 -8.43
N ILE A 41 4.60 0.61 -8.44
CA ILE A 41 4.41 -0.23 -9.65
C ILE A 41 2.94 -0.24 -10.08
N GLN A 42 1.99 -0.33 -9.15
CA GLN A 42 0.57 -0.26 -9.49
C GLN A 42 0.18 1.08 -10.10
N VAL A 43 0.62 2.19 -9.51
CA VAL A 43 0.36 3.54 -10.03
C VAL A 43 0.89 3.71 -11.45
N LEU A 44 2.11 3.24 -11.72
CA LEU A 44 2.71 3.31 -13.06
C LEU A 44 1.98 2.44 -14.11
N ARG A 45 1.17 1.47 -13.67
CA ARG A 45 0.35 0.61 -14.55
C ARG A 45 -1.03 1.18 -14.80
N ILE A 46 -1.45 2.21 -14.07
CA ILE A 46 -2.73 2.88 -14.34
C ILE A 46 -2.58 3.58 -15.69
N PRO A 47 -3.39 3.22 -16.72
CA PRO A 47 -3.32 3.89 -18.00
C PRO A 47 -3.68 5.36 -17.82
N VAL A 48 -2.84 6.25 -18.34
CA VAL A 48 -3.20 7.67 -18.43
C VAL A 48 -4.27 7.77 -19.52
N ILE A 49 -5.51 7.99 -19.10
CA ILE A 49 -6.55 8.41 -20.04
C ILE A 49 -6.23 9.86 -20.39
N THR A 50 -5.55 10.07 -21.51
CA THR A 50 -5.44 11.39 -22.12
C THR A 50 -6.82 11.71 -22.68
N VAL A 51 -7.56 12.59 -21.99
CA VAL A 51 -8.84 13.14 -22.47
C VAL A 51 -8.58 14.24 -23.49
#